data_AF-A0AA35TLS0-F1
#
_entry.id   AF-A0AA35TLS0-F1
#
_cell.length_a   1.000
_cell.length_b   1.000
_cell.length_c   1.000
_cell.angle_alpha   90.00
_cell.angle_beta   90.00
_cell.angle_gamma   90.00
#
_symmetry.space_group_name_H-M   'P 1'
#
loop_
_entity.id
_entity.type
_entity.pdbx_description
1 polymer ?
#
loop_
_entity_poly.entity_id
_entity_poly.type
_entity_poly.pdbx_seq_one_letter_code
_entity_poly.pdbx_strand_id
1 'polypeptide(L)'
;IAVFLFLFQLEPFFLTLALFDAQQGVKLSEDFHVDVNSDPLREMLPLPPNTMDTGPHPLSKYLNSTVEAVFSVTQPHEEVYLVARIEKVLQGGITTCAEPYMKLGDAVKSTQRILQQVPLLCSRLGTYHMAFAWAARPVFQSGGNKLDLTAEFTALYKQERERLSNEELLKILSDFKNIHKAKLQTIPGSLVVDVVPQPPQSKTATLTSSLLPVRSRGRGGGADRDDTDTLSRVSPSCPPCLEVQEFLGGFHAPRIDPHLSLTHHLYVYPVTLKYDSQKAFAKARNISCWVQFKSSDVKGAKALPVIYSSAPGTVFCDGLHTTVLHHCTSPTFYTEVKLSLPIALSPSHHLLFTFYHISCDIAKTTKAKSSIRQPPPETIVGYAWLPLVDEQGRLLEDTHSLPVAANLPPNYLQFTSSKAAVPDVKWVDGHRPIFRVDTRLQSPIYTQDSSLHEFFSLCEQLKHKSGQLQPAVHTALEVSLSLLSPSSLPPLSLVNPVTQIAFSPQRLAGVDLHVILQFLPILLTQLFHLLSNSSKDLETLKAEVVRTLVEVVDKVVEAGRSDLLKSYIEHIFVTRWTSPRPVQSTMTWQDSWSSTSDKVSTRVRNFCSTCGSSSRSC
;
A
#
# COMPACT_ATOMS: atom_id res chain seq x y z
N ILE A 1 -11.19 -15.58 -7.83
CA ILE A 1 -11.82 -14.75 -8.88
C ILE A 1 -11.13 -15.04 -10.21
N ALA A 2 -11.82 -15.47 -11.27
CA ALA A 2 -11.27 -15.59 -12.64
C ALA A 2 -12.03 -14.66 -13.60
N VAL A 3 -11.38 -14.08 -14.61
CA VAL A 3 -11.92 -12.88 -15.31
C VAL A 3 -11.93 -13.04 -16.83
N PHE A 4 -13.07 -12.76 -17.45
CA PHE A 4 -13.27 -12.75 -18.91
C PHE A 4 -14.00 -11.47 -19.34
N LEU A 5 -13.35 -10.65 -20.16
CA LEU A 5 -13.96 -9.47 -20.77
C LEU A 5 -14.43 -9.79 -22.19
N PHE A 6 -15.73 -9.80 -22.42
CA PHE A 6 -16.33 -9.96 -23.74
C PHE A 6 -16.67 -8.59 -24.32
N LEU A 7 -15.64 -7.94 -24.85
CA LEU A 7 -15.76 -6.73 -25.65
C LEU A 7 -15.13 -7.02 -27.02
N PHE A 8 -15.65 -6.42 -28.09
CA PHE A 8 -15.03 -6.55 -29.42
C PHE A 8 -13.66 -5.87 -29.40
N GLN A 9 -12.62 -6.61 -29.01
CA GLN A 9 -11.32 -6.07 -28.63
C GLN A 9 -10.48 -5.76 -29.87
N LEU A 10 -10.65 -4.54 -30.38
CA LEU A 10 -9.89 -4.00 -31.52
C LEU A 10 -8.57 -3.33 -31.12
N GLU A 11 -8.38 -3.13 -29.82
CA GLU A 11 -7.29 -2.37 -29.24
C GLU A 11 -7.03 -2.81 -27.80
N PRO A 12 -5.90 -2.40 -27.19
CA PRO A 12 -5.58 -2.77 -25.82
C PRO A 12 -6.55 -2.15 -24.79
N PHE A 13 -6.98 -2.99 -23.84
CA PHE A 13 -7.73 -2.57 -22.65
C PHE A 13 -6.98 -2.98 -21.38
N PHE A 14 -7.12 -2.18 -20.34
CA PHE A 14 -6.52 -2.42 -19.03
C PHE A 14 -7.62 -2.54 -18.01
N LEU A 15 -7.70 -3.70 -17.34
CA LEU A 15 -8.75 -4.03 -16.40
C LEU A 15 -8.19 -4.03 -14.98
N THR A 16 -8.87 -3.31 -14.10
CA THR A 16 -8.57 -3.28 -12.67
C THR A 16 -9.81 -3.69 -11.89
N LEU A 17 -9.64 -4.60 -10.93
CA LEU A 17 -10.66 -5.04 -9.99
C LEU A 17 -10.31 -4.60 -8.57
N ALA A 18 -11.28 -4.09 -7.82
CA ALA A 18 -11.13 -3.79 -6.40
C ALA A 18 -12.47 -3.92 -5.66
N LEU A 19 -12.40 -4.19 -4.35
CA LEU A 19 -13.55 -4.20 -3.47
C LEU A 19 -13.85 -2.81 -2.93
N PHE A 20 -15.13 -2.49 -2.83
CA PHE A 20 -15.65 -1.26 -2.24
C PHE A 20 -16.74 -1.61 -1.24
N ASP A 21 -16.74 -0.92 -0.10
CA ASP A 21 -17.79 -0.97 0.90
C ASP A 21 -18.61 0.31 0.78
N ALA A 22 -19.82 0.19 0.23
CA ALA A 22 -20.70 1.35 0.10
C ALA A 22 -21.34 1.77 1.43
N GLN A 23 -21.44 0.86 2.40
CA GLN A 23 -22.00 1.14 3.73
C GLN A 23 -21.02 1.99 4.55
N GLN A 24 -19.73 1.66 4.51
CA GLN A 24 -18.65 2.42 5.16
C GLN A 24 -18.15 3.59 4.30
N GLY A 25 -18.46 3.60 3.00
CA GLY A 25 -17.98 4.63 2.08
C GLY A 25 -16.48 4.56 1.83
N VAL A 26 -15.89 3.36 1.74
CA VAL A 26 -14.44 3.17 1.57
C VAL A 26 -14.09 2.16 0.47
N LYS A 27 -12.88 2.29 -0.08
CA LYS A 27 -12.26 1.23 -0.89
C LYS A 27 -11.69 0.17 0.06
N LEU A 28 -12.12 -1.07 -0.08
CA LEU A 28 -11.81 -2.20 0.81
C LEU A 28 -10.60 -3.03 0.40
N SER A 29 -10.05 -2.87 -0.80
CA SER A 29 -8.88 -3.63 -1.23
C SER A 29 -7.93 -2.81 -2.08
N GLU A 30 -6.70 -3.30 -2.24
CA GLU A 30 -5.81 -2.83 -3.30
C GLU A 30 -6.36 -3.15 -4.70
N ASP A 31 -5.79 -2.53 -5.71
CA ASP A 31 -6.08 -2.77 -7.12
C ASP A 31 -5.48 -4.10 -7.59
N PHE A 32 -6.34 -4.99 -8.10
CA PHE A 32 -5.93 -6.19 -8.83
C PHE A 32 -5.98 -5.93 -10.33
N HIS A 33 -4.82 -5.83 -10.96
CA HIS A 33 -4.70 -5.63 -12.40
C HIS A 33 -4.79 -6.97 -13.14
N VAL A 34 -5.61 -7.00 -14.19
CA VAL A 34 -5.83 -8.17 -15.04
C VAL A 34 -5.45 -7.82 -16.47
N ASP A 35 -4.53 -8.59 -17.04
CA ASP A 35 -4.19 -8.46 -18.45
C ASP A 35 -5.17 -9.27 -19.31
N VAL A 36 -6.03 -8.54 -20.03
CA VAL A 36 -7.03 -9.10 -20.94
C VAL A 36 -6.57 -9.05 -22.41
N ASN A 37 -5.32 -8.67 -22.67
CA ASN A 37 -4.84 -8.46 -24.04
C ASN A 37 -4.22 -9.73 -24.62
N SER A 38 -4.50 -9.99 -25.90
CA SER A 38 -3.82 -11.03 -26.67
C SER A 38 -2.38 -10.61 -26.99
N ASP A 39 -1.51 -11.58 -27.30
CA ASP A 39 -0.11 -11.31 -27.64
C ASP A 39 0.08 -10.23 -28.73
N PRO A 40 -0.69 -10.22 -29.85
CA PRO A 40 -0.58 -9.17 -30.84
C PRO A 40 -0.88 -7.77 -30.31
N LEU A 41 -1.84 -7.64 -29.38
CA LEU A 41 -2.19 -6.35 -28.78
C LEU A 41 -1.12 -5.88 -27.79
N ARG A 42 -0.49 -6.82 -27.08
CA ARG A 42 0.64 -6.54 -26.18
C ARG A 42 1.85 -6.03 -26.95
N GLU A 43 2.18 -6.65 -28.08
CA GLU A 43 3.31 -6.26 -28.93
C GLU A 43 3.19 -4.84 -29.50
N MET A 44 1.96 -4.30 -29.58
CA MET A 44 1.72 -2.93 -30.02
C MET A 44 2.05 -1.88 -28.96
N LEU A 45 2.06 -2.26 -27.67
CA LEU A 45 2.33 -1.35 -26.56
C LEU A 45 3.83 -1.09 -26.41
N PRO A 46 4.22 0.13 -26.00
CA PRO A 46 5.61 0.45 -25.75
C PRO A 46 6.14 -0.40 -24.58
N LEU A 47 7.36 -0.90 -24.73
CA LEU A 47 8.06 -1.53 -23.61
C LEU A 47 8.30 -0.47 -22.51
N PRO A 48 8.21 -0.86 -21.23
CA PRO A 48 8.53 0.04 -20.13
C PRO A 48 9.94 0.64 -20.29
N PRO A 49 10.11 1.97 -20.15
CA PRO A 49 11.44 2.56 -20.13
C PRO A 49 12.21 1.99 -18.92
N ASN A 50 13.48 1.63 -19.13
CA ASN A 50 14.36 1.04 -18.10
C ASN A 50 13.86 -0.30 -17.51
N THR A 51 13.54 -1.30 -18.34
CA THR A 51 13.84 -2.68 -17.93
C THR A 51 15.35 -2.76 -17.69
N MET A 52 15.79 -2.50 -16.46
CA MET A 52 17.17 -2.76 -16.11
C MET A 52 17.46 -4.21 -16.47
N ASP A 53 18.65 -4.43 -17.03
CA ASP A 53 19.26 -5.72 -17.34
C ASP A 53 19.53 -6.57 -16.06
N THR A 54 18.80 -6.30 -14.98
CA THR A 54 18.59 -7.26 -13.91
C THR A 54 17.75 -8.36 -14.54
N GLY A 55 18.37 -9.47 -14.92
CA GLY A 55 17.73 -10.58 -15.62
C GLY A 55 16.33 -10.90 -15.07
N PRO A 56 15.43 -11.45 -15.90
CA PRO A 56 14.00 -11.51 -15.63
C PRO A 56 13.75 -12.01 -14.21
N HIS A 57 13.14 -11.16 -13.37
CA HIS A 57 12.72 -11.58 -12.04
C HIS A 57 11.97 -12.91 -12.19
N PRO A 58 12.23 -13.95 -11.38
CA PRO A 58 11.67 -15.29 -11.60
C PRO A 58 10.14 -15.31 -11.78
N LEU A 59 9.46 -14.30 -11.20
CA LEU A 59 8.01 -14.09 -11.28
C LEU A 59 7.51 -13.34 -12.53
N SER A 60 8.37 -12.63 -13.26
CA SER A 60 7.99 -11.80 -14.41
C SER A 60 7.19 -12.57 -15.48
N LYS A 61 7.57 -13.82 -15.75
CA LYS A 61 6.87 -14.73 -16.67
C LYS A 61 5.50 -15.19 -16.20
N TYR A 62 5.22 -15.12 -14.90
CA TYR A 62 3.98 -15.61 -14.29
C TYR A 62 2.96 -14.49 -14.03
N LEU A 63 3.43 -13.25 -13.84
CA LEU A 63 2.55 -12.10 -13.58
C LEU A 63 1.74 -11.71 -14.83
N ASN A 64 2.29 -11.90 -16.03
CA ASN A 64 1.62 -11.54 -17.30
C ASN A 64 0.39 -12.41 -17.62
N SER A 65 0.27 -13.56 -16.97
CA SER A 65 -0.82 -14.52 -17.17
C SER A 65 -1.70 -14.67 -15.93
N THR A 66 -1.47 -13.85 -14.89
CA THR A 66 -2.25 -13.95 -13.66
C THR A 66 -3.65 -13.41 -13.87
N VAL A 67 -4.62 -14.31 -13.95
CA VAL A 67 -6.05 -14.00 -14.06
C VAL A 67 -6.83 -14.34 -12.79
N GLU A 68 -6.13 -14.83 -11.77
CA GLU A 68 -6.74 -15.30 -10.53
C GLU A 68 -6.30 -14.51 -9.30
N ALA A 69 -7.28 -14.07 -8.50
CA ALA A 69 -7.04 -13.40 -7.24
C ALA A 69 -7.88 -13.95 -6.07
N VAL A 70 -7.31 -13.83 -4.87
CA VAL A 70 -7.92 -14.09 -3.56
C VAL A 70 -8.18 -12.76 -2.89
N PHE A 71 -9.43 -12.52 -2.51
CA PHE A 71 -9.81 -11.35 -1.74
C PHE A 71 -10.29 -11.81 -0.36
N SER A 72 -9.77 -11.17 0.68
CA SER A 72 -10.26 -11.33 2.05
C SER A 72 -11.27 -10.23 2.35
N VAL A 73 -12.37 -10.61 3.01
CA VAL A 73 -13.38 -9.66 3.50
C VAL A 73 -13.68 -10.02 4.95
N THR A 74 -13.12 -9.24 5.86
CA THR A 74 -13.21 -9.46 7.31
C THR A 74 -14.63 -9.18 7.83
N GLN A 75 -15.33 -8.22 7.21
CA GLN A 75 -16.72 -7.87 7.51
C GLN A 75 -17.61 -8.08 6.28
N PRO A 76 -18.11 -9.29 6.03
CA PRO A 76 -18.99 -9.54 4.88
C PRO A 76 -20.40 -8.96 5.12
N HIS A 77 -20.93 -8.19 4.16
CA HIS A 77 -22.30 -7.68 4.14
C HIS A 77 -22.78 -7.38 2.70
N GLU A 78 -24.08 -7.11 2.52
CA GLU A 78 -24.72 -6.99 1.19
C GLU A 78 -24.29 -5.77 0.36
N GLU A 79 -23.60 -4.80 0.98
CA GLU A 79 -23.15 -3.56 0.33
C GLU A 79 -21.63 -3.56 0.04
N VAL A 80 -21.01 -4.74 0.06
CA VAL A 80 -19.67 -4.95 -0.50
C VAL A 80 -19.79 -5.25 -1.98
N TYR A 81 -19.16 -4.43 -2.80
CA TYR A 81 -19.18 -4.53 -4.26
C TYR A 81 -17.79 -4.83 -4.81
N LEU A 82 -17.73 -5.74 -5.77
CA LEU A 82 -16.57 -5.88 -6.64
C LEU A 82 -16.77 -4.94 -7.82
N VAL A 83 -15.86 -3.99 -7.97
CA VAL A 83 -15.89 -2.99 -9.05
C VAL A 83 -14.79 -3.30 -10.05
N ALA A 84 -15.15 -3.21 -11.32
CA ALA A 84 -14.25 -3.27 -12.45
C ALA A 84 -14.11 -1.89 -13.10
N ARG A 85 -12.86 -1.45 -13.27
CA ARG A 85 -12.49 -0.28 -14.08
C ARG A 85 -11.79 -0.73 -15.34
N ILE A 86 -12.23 -0.19 -16.47
CA ILE A 86 -11.68 -0.46 -17.79
C ILE A 86 -11.08 0.84 -18.32
N GLU A 87 -9.80 0.79 -18.64
CA GLU A 87 -9.07 1.85 -19.32
C GLU A 87 -8.67 1.40 -20.72
N LYS A 88 -8.34 2.37 -21.56
CA LYS A 88 -7.77 2.15 -22.89
C LYS A 88 -6.64 3.13 -23.17
N VAL A 89 -5.89 2.91 -24.24
CA VAL A 89 -4.87 3.87 -24.71
C VAL A 89 -5.50 5.24 -24.98
N LEU A 90 -4.84 6.30 -24.54
CA LEU A 90 -5.28 7.69 -24.72
C LEU A 90 -5.39 8.05 -26.21
N GLN A 91 -6.57 8.50 -26.62
CA GLN A 91 -6.86 8.81 -28.04
C GLN A 91 -7.59 10.15 -28.25
N GLY A 92 -8.32 10.63 -27.25
CA GLY A 92 -9.16 11.82 -27.41
C GLY A 92 -10.30 11.87 -26.41
N GLY A 93 -11.40 12.53 -26.77
CA GLY A 93 -12.59 12.62 -25.93
C GLY A 93 -13.34 11.29 -25.83
N ILE A 94 -13.72 10.89 -24.61
CA ILE A 94 -14.38 9.61 -24.34
C ILE A 94 -15.62 9.37 -25.20
N THR A 95 -16.45 10.39 -25.46
CA THR A 95 -17.64 10.26 -26.31
C THR A 95 -17.28 9.84 -27.74
N THR A 96 -16.24 10.43 -28.33
CA THR A 96 -15.77 10.08 -29.67
C THR A 96 -15.11 8.70 -29.68
N CYS A 97 -14.33 8.37 -28.65
CA CYS A 97 -13.64 7.09 -28.54
C CYS A 97 -14.59 5.91 -28.27
N ALA A 98 -15.71 6.14 -27.59
CA ALA A 98 -16.71 5.11 -27.28
C ALA A 98 -17.72 4.91 -28.43
N GLU A 99 -17.96 5.93 -29.27
CA GLU A 99 -18.94 5.89 -30.36
C GLU A 99 -18.88 4.64 -31.24
N PRO A 100 -17.70 4.15 -31.69
CA PRO A 100 -17.62 2.95 -32.53
C PRO A 100 -18.08 1.67 -31.84
N TYR A 101 -17.99 1.61 -30.52
CA TYR A 101 -18.47 0.49 -29.71
C TYR A 101 -19.99 0.56 -29.47
N MET A 102 -20.58 1.75 -29.63
CA MET A 102 -21.98 2.01 -29.32
C MET A 102 -22.90 2.01 -30.53
N LYS A 103 -22.42 2.45 -31.71
CA LYS A 103 -23.23 2.57 -32.93
C LYS A 103 -22.85 1.48 -33.94
N LEU A 104 -23.76 0.53 -34.17
CA LEU A 104 -23.57 -0.60 -35.10
C LEU A 104 -23.80 -0.26 -36.59
N GLY A 105 -24.34 0.92 -36.91
CA GLY A 105 -24.86 1.26 -38.25
C GLY A 105 -23.84 1.35 -39.39
N ASP A 106 -22.54 1.40 -39.11
CA ASP A 106 -21.43 1.43 -40.09
C ASP A 106 -20.22 0.63 -39.57
N ALA A 107 -20.48 -0.47 -38.84
CA ALA A 107 -19.48 -1.18 -38.04
C ALA A 107 -18.23 -1.59 -38.83
N VAL A 108 -18.36 -2.03 -40.10
CA VAL A 108 -17.23 -2.51 -40.91
C VAL A 108 -16.23 -1.39 -41.23
N LYS A 109 -16.71 -0.25 -41.73
CA LYS A 109 -15.85 0.90 -42.08
C LYS A 109 -15.21 1.52 -40.85
N SER A 110 -15.97 1.64 -39.76
CA SER A 110 -15.49 2.18 -38.48
C SER A 110 -14.44 1.25 -37.85
N THR A 111 -14.67 -0.06 -37.86
CA THR A 111 -13.72 -1.08 -37.37
C THR A 111 -12.42 -1.04 -38.17
N GLN A 112 -12.49 -0.99 -39.50
CA GLN A 112 -11.30 -0.94 -40.35
C GLN A 112 -10.47 0.33 -40.09
N ARG A 113 -11.12 1.48 -39.87
CA ARG A 113 -10.43 2.72 -39.49
C ARG A 113 -9.72 2.60 -38.14
N ILE A 114 -10.35 1.98 -37.15
CA ILE A 114 -9.75 1.76 -35.83
C ILE A 114 -8.51 0.87 -35.98
N LEU A 115 -8.64 -0.29 -36.61
CA LEU A 115 -7.54 -1.24 -36.80
C LEU A 115 -6.33 -0.62 -37.52
N GLN A 116 -6.54 0.33 -38.44
CA GLN A 116 -5.45 1.07 -39.10
C GLN A 116 -4.77 2.10 -38.19
N GLN A 117 -5.49 2.68 -37.22
CA GLN A 117 -4.97 3.74 -36.35
C GLN A 117 -4.33 3.21 -35.07
N VAL A 118 -4.83 2.11 -34.50
CA VAL A 118 -4.39 1.54 -33.22
C VAL A 118 -2.88 1.28 -33.16
N PRO A 119 -2.20 0.73 -34.19
CA PRO A 119 -0.74 0.54 -34.13
C PRO A 119 0.04 1.84 -33.95
N LEU A 120 -0.32 2.88 -34.71
CA LEU A 120 0.32 4.20 -34.62
C LEU A 120 0.02 4.87 -33.27
N LEU A 121 -1.19 4.68 -32.77
CA LEU A 121 -1.64 5.17 -31.46
C LEU A 121 -0.89 4.51 -30.31
N CYS A 122 -0.82 3.18 -30.27
CA CYS A 122 -0.10 2.45 -29.24
C CYS A 122 1.39 2.79 -29.25
N SER A 123 2.01 2.89 -30.44
CA SER A 123 3.42 3.28 -30.54
C SER A 123 3.72 4.67 -29.97
N ARG A 124 2.79 5.63 -30.12
CA ARG A 124 3.00 7.01 -29.67
C ARG A 124 2.48 7.30 -28.27
N LEU A 125 1.32 6.75 -27.91
CA LEU A 125 0.56 7.08 -26.71
C LEU A 125 0.30 5.86 -25.81
N GLY A 126 0.81 4.68 -26.14
CA GLY A 126 0.51 3.43 -25.42
C GLY A 126 0.93 3.42 -23.95
N THR A 127 1.79 4.33 -23.50
CA THR A 127 2.14 4.55 -22.09
C THR A 127 1.05 5.31 -21.32
N TYR A 128 0.19 6.05 -22.01
CA TYR A 128 -0.82 6.92 -21.41
C TYR A 128 -2.20 6.32 -21.61
N HIS A 129 -2.91 6.11 -20.50
CA HIS A 129 -4.25 5.54 -20.53
C HIS A 129 -5.31 6.61 -20.30
N MET A 130 -6.54 6.32 -20.73
CA MET A 130 -7.73 7.09 -20.43
C MET A 130 -8.82 6.17 -19.91
N ALA A 131 -9.62 6.69 -18.97
CA ALA A 131 -10.73 5.94 -18.42
C ALA A 131 -11.80 5.71 -19.50
N PHE A 132 -12.32 4.49 -19.60
CA PHE A 132 -13.21 4.07 -20.68
C PHE A 132 -14.59 3.65 -20.17
N ALA A 133 -14.62 2.66 -19.28
CA ALA A 133 -15.85 2.10 -18.73
C ALA A 133 -15.64 1.54 -17.33
N TRP A 134 -16.74 1.27 -16.64
CA TRP A 134 -16.74 0.58 -15.36
C TRP A 134 -17.99 -0.30 -15.23
N ALA A 135 -17.92 -1.29 -14.35
CA ALA A 135 -19.05 -2.14 -13.97
C ALA A 135 -18.89 -2.59 -12.52
N ALA A 136 -19.97 -3.05 -11.90
CA ALA A 136 -19.89 -3.58 -10.53
C ALA A 136 -20.84 -4.78 -10.35
N ARG A 137 -20.55 -5.59 -9.33
CA ARG A 137 -21.49 -6.61 -8.81
C ARG A 137 -21.43 -6.68 -7.28
N PRO A 138 -22.55 -6.98 -6.60
CA PRO A 138 -22.52 -7.30 -5.17
C PRO A 138 -21.71 -8.58 -4.94
N VAL A 139 -21.01 -8.69 -3.80
CA VAL A 139 -20.20 -9.87 -3.47
C VAL A 139 -20.99 -10.87 -2.62
N PHE A 140 -21.83 -10.37 -1.73
CA PHE A 140 -22.60 -11.19 -0.78
C PHE A 140 -24.11 -11.09 -1.07
N GLN A 141 -24.82 -12.15 -0.69
CA GLN A 141 -26.28 -12.22 -0.77
C GLN A 141 -26.94 -11.25 0.21
N SER A 142 -28.21 -10.93 -0.01
CA SER A 142 -28.98 -10.14 0.96
C SER A 142 -29.02 -10.85 2.31
N GLY A 143 -28.58 -10.15 3.37
CA GLY A 143 -28.31 -10.73 4.70
C GLY A 143 -26.84 -11.06 5.00
N GLY A 144 -25.90 -10.79 4.09
CA GLY A 144 -24.45 -10.64 4.35
C GLY A 144 -23.63 -11.89 4.65
N ASN A 145 -24.26 -13.01 5.00
CA ASN A 145 -23.55 -14.18 5.55
C ASN A 145 -23.01 -15.18 4.52
N LYS A 146 -23.28 -14.99 3.22
CA LYS A 146 -22.88 -15.93 2.15
C LYS A 146 -22.51 -15.19 0.87
N LEU A 147 -21.52 -15.72 0.16
CA LEU A 147 -21.13 -15.25 -1.18
C LEU A 147 -22.28 -15.44 -2.17
N ASP A 148 -22.52 -14.44 -3.01
CA ASP A 148 -23.46 -14.52 -4.12
C ASP A 148 -22.76 -15.06 -5.37
N LEU A 149 -22.87 -16.36 -5.60
CA LEU A 149 -22.27 -17.02 -6.77
C LEU A 149 -23.08 -16.78 -8.06
N THR A 150 -24.30 -16.24 -7.94
CA THR A 150 -25.21 -16.01 -9.06
C THR A 150 -25.23 -14.56 -9.54
N ALA A 151 -24.68 -13.63 -8.76
CA ALA A 151 -24.63 -12.22 -9.13
C ALA A 151 -23.76 -11.99 -10.39
N GLU A 152 -24.36 -11.34 -11.38
CA GLU A 152 -23.67 -10.89 -12.58
C GLU A 152 -23.19 -9.45 -12.41
N PHE A 153 -22.18 -9.06 -13.18
CA PHE A 153 -21.82 -7.65 -13.33
C PHE A 153 -22.97 -6.88 -13.99
N THR A 154 -23.09 -5.61 -13.63
CA THR A 154 -23.89 -4.66 -14.40
C THR A 154 -23.43 -4.58 -15.86
N ALA A 155 -24.24 -3.92 -16.69
CA ALA A 155 -23.76 -3.44 -17.98
C ALA A 155 -22.48 -2.61 -17.82
N LEU A 156 -21.66 -2.58 -18.87
CA LEU A 156 -20.48 -1.72 -18.91
C LEU A 156 -20.93 -0.27 -19.05
N TYR A 157 -20.80 0.51 -17.98
CA TYR A 157 -21.14 1.93 -17.99
C TYR A 157 -19.96 2.73 -18.54
N LYS A 158 -20.22 3.56 -19.55
CA LYS A 158 -19.24 4.50 -20.09
C LYS A 158 -18.77 5.43 -18.96
N GLN A 159 -17.46 5.63 -18.84
CA GLN A 159 -16.92 6.53 -17.83
C GLN A 159 -17.24 7.99 -18.16
N GLU A 160 -17.82 8.70 -17.19
CA GLU A 160 -18.06 10.14 -17.24
C GLU A 160 -16.93 10.89 -16.53
N ARG A 161 -16.57 12.06 -17.07
CA ARG A 161 -15.43 12.85 -16.56
C ARG A 161 -15.67 13.32 -15.13
N GLU A 162 -16.91 13.66 -14.82
CA GLU A 162 -17.38 14.25 -13.57
C GLU A 162 -17.69 13.19 -12.49
N ARG A 163 -17.43 11.91 -12.76
CA ARG A 163 -17.81 10.79 -11.86
C ARG A 163 -16.68 9.78 -11.69
N LEU A 164 -15.46 10.30 -11.66
CA LEU A 164 -14.25 9.50 -11.70
C LEU A 164 -13.76 9.12 -10.30
N SER A 165 -14.06 9.94 -9.29
CA SER A 165 -13.55 9.76 -7.93
C SER A 165 -14.12 8.51 -7.27
N ASN A 166 -13.39 7.96 -6.30
CA ASN A 166 -13.89 6.88 -5.45
C ASN A 166 -15.14 7.34 -4.68
N GLU A 167 -15.20 8.59 -4.21
CA GLU A 167 -16.39 9.15 -3.54
C GLU A 167 -17.63 9.15 -4.43
N GLU A 168 -17.52 9.59 -5.68
CA GLU A 168 -18.65 9.59 -6.62
C GLU A 168 -19.08 8.16 -6.97
N LEU A 169 -18.13 7.25 -7.15
CA LEU A 169 -18.43 5.83 -7.37
C LEU A 169 -19.19 5.24 -6.16
N LEU A 170 -18.72 5.48 -4.94
CA LEU A 170 -19.37 5.02 -3.71
C LEU A 170 -20.78 5.59 -3.54
N LYS A 171 -21.02 6.85 -3.92
CA LYS A 171 -22.38 7.44 -3.96
C LYS A 171 -23.31 6.73 -4.94
N ILE A 172 -22.78 6.13 -6.00
CA ILE A 172 -23.58 5.33 -6.95
C ILE A 172 -23.85 3.95 -6.37
N LEU A 173 -22.84 3.35 -5.75
CA LEU A 173 -22.94 2.03 -5.13
C LEU A 173 -23.88 2.01 -3.91
N SER A 174 -23.98 3.10 -3.15
CA SER A 174 -24.92 3.19 -2.03
C SER A 174 -26.39 3.17 -2.46
N ASP A 175 -26.68 3.47 -3.74
CA ASP A 175 -28.01 3.32 -4.34
C ASP A 175 -28.03 2.27 -5.46
N PHE A 176 -27.20 1.21 -5.32
CA PHE A 176 -27.01 0.20 -6.36
C PHE A 176 -28.31 -0.49 -6.80
N LYS A 177 -29.26 -0.72 -5.87
CA LYS A 177 -30.58 -1.30 -6.15
C LYS A 177 -31.38 -0.46 -7.17
N ASN A 178 -31.10 0.84 -7.25
CA ASN A 178 -31.72 1.77 -8.19
C ASN A 178 -30.76 2.25 -9.29
N ILE A 179 -29.64 1.56 -9.55
CA ILE A 179 -28.63 2.00 -10.52
C ILE A 179 -29.20 2.25 -11.94
N HIS A 180 -30.25 1.53 -12.33
CA HIS A 180 -30.96 1.74 -13.59
C HIS A 180 -31.60 3.14 -13.71
N LYS A 181 -31.92 3.79 -12.58
CA LYS A 181 -32.45 5.17 -12.52
C LYS A 181 -31.35 6.23 -12.66
N ALA A 182 -30.07 5.87 -12.51
CA ALA A 182 -28.94 6.79 -12.60
C ALA A 182 -28.61 7.25 -14.04
N LYS A 183 -29.39 6.82 -15.04
CA LYS A 183 -29.28 7.21 -16.47
C LYS A 183 -27.86 7.09 -17.04
N LEU A 184 -27.14 6.05 -16.62
CA LEU A 184 -25.78 5.76 -17.08
C LEU A 184 -25.78 5.29 -18.54
N GLN A 185 -24.90 5.86 -19.36
CA GLN A 185 -24.73 5.42 -20.74
C GLN A 185 -23.99 4.07 -20.77
N THR A 186 -24.54 3.08 -21.46
CA THR A 186 -23.96 1.73 -21.55
C THR A 186 -23.15 1.53 -22.82
N ILE A 187 -22.01 0.85 -22.71
CA ILE A 187 -21.24 0.32 -23.83
C ILE A 187 -21.62 -1.15 -24.03
N PRO A 188 -22.02 -1.59 -25.24
CA PRO A 188 -22.27 -2.99 -25.52
C PRO A 188 -21.06 -3.89 -25.18
N GLY A 189 -21.30 -4.94 -24.39
CA GLY A 189 -20.30 -5.89 -23.92
C GLY A 189 -20.69 -6.48 -22.57
N SER A 190 -19.98 -7.51 -22.13
CA SER A 190 -20.17 -8.10 -20.81
C SER A 190 -18.82 -8.41 -20.15
N LEU A 191 -18.80 -8.31 -18.82
CA LEU A 191 -17.69 -8.74 -17.99
C LEU A 191 -18.16 -9.94 -17.17
N VAL A 192 -17.51 -11.09 -17.37
CA VAL A 192 -17.81 -12.31 -16.64
C VAL A 192 -16.66 -12.57 -15.67
N VAL A 193 -17.01 -12.76 -14.40
CA VAL A 193 -16.03 -12.99 -13.34
C VAL A 193 -16.51 -14.11 -12.44
N ASP A 194 -15.76 -15.21 -12.43
CA ASP A 194 -16.09 -16.37 -11.59
C ASP A 194 -15.62 -16.13 -10.16
N VAL A 195 -16.59 -15.96 -9.26
CA VAL A 195 -16.36 -15.82 -7.82
C VAL A 195 -16.65 -17.17 -7.16
N VAL A 196 -15.67 -17.73 -6.46
CA VAL A 196 -15.80 -19.00 -5.74
C VAL A 196 -15.33 -18.85 -4.30
N PRO A 197 -15.96 -19.53 -3.32
CA PRO A 197 -15.42 -19.60 -1.97
C PRO A 197 -14.10 -20.35 -2.00
N GLN A 198 -13.02 -19.73 -1.53
CA GLN A 198 -11.73 -20.40 -1.44
C GLN A 198 -11.56 -21.06 -0.07
N PRO A 199 -11.29 -22.39 0.00
CA PRO A 199 -10.89 -23.02 1.24
C PRO A 199 -9.50 -22.49 1.68
N PRO A 200 -9.23 -22.34 2.99
CA PRO A 200 -7.95 -21.83 3.52
C PRO A 200 -6.68 -22.59 3.08
N GLN A 201 -6.81 -23.72 2.38
CA GLN A 201 -5.72 -24.64 2.02
C GLN A 201 -5.57 -24.89 0.51
N SER A 202 -6.27 -24.15 -0.36
CA SER A 202 -6.71 -24.72 -1.65
C SER A 202 -5.92 -24.38 -2.93
N LYS A 203 -4.83 -23.61 -2.93
CA LYS A 203 -3.99 -23.47 -4.13
C LYS A 203 -2.50 -23.50 -3.79
N THR A 204 -1.80 -24.49 -4.35
CA THR A 204 -0.36 -24.72 -4.16
C THR A 204 0.55 -23.67 -4.82
N ALA A 205 -0.03 -22.65 -5.46
CA ALA A 205 0.68 -21.56 -6.15
C ALA A 205 0.02 -20.20 -5.87
N THR A 206 -0.16 -19.86 -4.58
CA THR A 206 -0.65 -18.54 -4.17
C THR A 206 0.53 -17.65 -3.79
N LEU A 207 0.55 -16.41 -4.27
CA LEU A 207 1.51 -15.37 -3.87
C LEU A 207 0.80 -14.36 -2.97
N THR A 208 1.49 -13.88 -1.93
CA THR A 208 1.01 -12.78 -1.09
C THR A 208 0.93 -11.47 -1.87
N SER A 209 0.36 -10.44 -1.26
CA SER A 209 0.38 -9.07 -1.81
C SER A 209 1.81 -8.53 -2.04
N SER A 210 2.83 -9.06 -1.33
CA SER A 210 4.24 -8.74 -1.58
C SER A 210 4.88 -9.56 -2.70
N LEU A 211 4.10 -10.38 -3.41
CA LEU A 211 4.54 -11.37 -4.41
C LEU A 211 5.45 -12.47 -3.83
N LEU A 212 5.29 -12.78 -2.54
CA LEU A 212 6.01 -13.87 -1.89
C LEU A 212 5.17 -15.16 -1.91
N PRO A 213 5.74 -16.34 -2.21
CA PRO A 213 5.00 -17.58 -2.17
C PRO A 213 4.41 -17.88 -0.78
N VAL A 214 3.10 -18.19 -0.74
CA VAL A 214 2.44 -18.67 0.47
C VAL A 214 2.86 -20.12 0.71
N ARG A 215 3.35 -20.42 1.92
CA ARG A 215 3.74 -21.79 2.29
C ARG A 215 2.51 -22.69 2.36
N SER A 216 2.33 -23.55 1.37
CA SER A 216 1.33 -24.63 1.43
C SER A 216 1.80 -25.68 2.44
N ARG A 217 1.16 -25.75 3.61
CA ARG A 217 1.39 -26.82 4.59
C ARG A 217 0.83 -28.12 4.03
N GLY A 218 1.64 -28.85 3.27
CA GLY A 218 1.26 -30.12 2.66
C GLY A 218 0.88 -31.16 3.72
N ARG A 219 -0.20 -31.90 3.46
CA ARG A 219 -0.51 -33.15 4.17
C ARG A 219 0.58 -34.17 3.83
N GLY A 220 1.40 -34.54 4.80
CA GLY A 220 2.25 -35.73 4.78
C GLY A 220 3.42 -35.70 3.80
N GLY A 221 4.60 -35.30 4.29
CA GLY A 221 5.88 -35.48 3.61
C GLY A 221 6.98 -34.79 4.41
N GLY A 222 8.00 -35.54 4.82
CA GLY A 222 9.03 -35.13 5.77
C GLY A 222 9.73 -33.79 5.48
N ALA A 223 10.26 -33.21 6.56
CA ALA A 223 10.87 -31.90 6.68
C ALA A 223 12.22 -31.70 5.94
N ASP A 224 12.48 -32.45 4.86
CA ASP A 224 13.79 -32.51 4.18
C ASP A 224 13.72 -32.25 2.66
N ARG A 225 12.74 -31.49 2.18
CA ARG A 225 12.75 -31.01 0.78
C ARG A 225 13.04 -29.52 0.73
N ASP A 226 14.21 -29.22 0.19
CA ASP A 226 14.79 -27.94 -0.18
C ASP A 226 13.73 -26.83 -0.43
N ASP A 227 13.79 -25.77 0.39
CA ASP A 227 12.86 -24.62 0.44
C ASP A 227 12.87 -23.76 -0.85
N THR A 228 13.68 -24.13 -1.84
CA THR A 228 13.81 -23.49 -3.16
C THR A 228 12.77 -23.95 -4.19
N ASP A 229 11.99 -25.01 -3.91
CA ASP A 229 11.08 -25.70 -4.85
C ASP A 229 9.60 -25.23 -4.75
N THR A 230 9.32 -24.01 -4.28
CA THR A 230 7.95 -23.44 -4.32
C THR A 230 7.66 -22.69 -5.62
N LEU A 231 8.66 -22.03 -6.21
CA LEU A 231 8.52 -21.38 -7.53
C LEU A 231 8.48 -22.39 -8.69
N SER A 232 9.09 -23.57 -8.53
CA SER A 232 9.05 -24.67 -9.52
C SER A 232 7.66 -25.32 -9.64
N ARG A 233 6.82 -25.20 -8.60
CA ARG A 233 5.40 -25.62 -8.61
C ARG A 233 4.50 -24.67 -9.38
N VAL A 234 4.98 -23.45 -9.65
CA VAL A 234 4.33 -22.52 -10.57
C VAL A 234 4.66 -22.99 -11.99
N SER A 235 3.85 -23.92 -12.49
CA SER A 235 3.93 -24.35 -13.89
C SER A 235 3.47 -23.21 -14.80
N PRO A 236 4.10 -22.98 -15.97
CA PRO A 236 3.58 -22.06 -16.99
C PRO A 236 2.14 -22.37 -17.41
N SER A 237 1.69 -23.62 -17.23
CA SER A 237 0.32 -24.07 -17.53
C SER A 237 -0.72 -23.66 -16.49
N CYS A 238 -0.31 -23.20 -15.31
CA CYS A 238 -1.20 -22.80 -14.21
C CYS A 238 -0.68 -21.48 -13.60
N PRO A 239 -1.20 -20.31 -14.01
CA PRO A 239 -0.75 -19.04 -13.46
C PRO A 239 -0.98 -19.01 -11.94
N PRO A 240 -0.10 -18.33 -11.17
CA PRO A 240 -0.29 -18.21 -9.74
C PRO A 240 -1.53 -17.39 -9.41
N CYS A 241 -2.08 -17.62 -8.23
CA CYS A 241 -3.14 -16.77 -7.69
C CYS A 241 -2.52 -15.68 -6.79
N LEU A 242 -2.98 -14.43 -6.90
CA LEU A 242 -2.49 -13.34 -6.04
C LEU A 242 -3.46 -13.09 -4.87
N GLU A 243 -2.93 -13.01 -3.66
CA GLU A 243 -3.64 -12.41 -2.54
C GLU A 243 -3.66 -10.90 -2.71
N VAL A 244 -4.87 -10.34 -2.68
CA VAL A 244 -5.13 -8.92 -2.76
C VAL A 244 -5.23 -8.38 -1.34
N GLN A 245 -4.42 -7.38 -1.02
CA GLN A 245 -4.42 -6.72 0.28
C GLN A 245 -5.80 -6.15 0.61
N GLU A 246 -6.39 -6.64 1.72
CA GLU A 246 -7.57 -6.02 2.33
C GLU A 246 -7.17 -4.75 3.08
N PHE A 247 -7.99 -3.73 2.91
CA PHE A 247 -7.91 -2.44 3.55
C PHE A 247 -9.00 -2.35 4.61
N LEU A 248 -8.65 -2.69 5.85
CA LEU A 248 -9.55 -2.50 6.98
C LEU A 248 -9.79 -0.99 7.16
N GLY A 249 -11.05 -0.58 7.10
CA GLY A 249 -11.49 0.80 7.41
C GLY A 249 -11.27 1.10 8.89
N GLY A 250 -10.93 2.35 9.21
CA GLY A 250 -10.52 2.77 10.56
C GLY A 250 -11.53 2.48 11.68
N PHE A 251 -11.01 2.41 12.91
CA PHE A 251 -11.62 2.46 14.25
C PHE A 251 -12.85 1.58 14.60
N HIS A 252 -13.48 0.88 13.66
CA HIS A 252 -14.70 0.11 13.91
C HIS A 252 -14.67 -1.33 13.38
N ALA A 253 -13.51 -1.83 12.94
CA ALA A 253 -13.36 -3.23 12.55
C ALA A 253 -13.37 -4.14 13.81
N PRO A 254 -14.37 -5.01 14.01
CA PRO A 254 -14.52 -5.86 15.18
C PRO A 254 -13.46 -6.99 15.25
N ARG A 255 -12.68 -7.19 14.18
CA ARG A 255 -11.60 -8.16 14.08
C ARG A 255 -10.39 -7.53 13.38
N ILE A 256 -9.45 -7.01 14.17
CA ILE A 256 -8.13 -6.61 13.67
C ILE A 256 -7.13 -7.68 14.00
N ASP A 257 -6.47 -8.21 12.99
CA ASP A 257 -5.37 -9.14 13.19
C ASP A 257 -4.02 -8.40 13.23
N PRO A 258 -3.08 -8.86 14.06
CA PRO A 258 -1.75 -8.27 14.16
C PRO A 258 -0.98 -8.41 12.85
N HIS A 259 0.03 -7.56 12.66
CA HIS A 259 0.99 -7.79 11.60
C HIS A 259 1.84 -9.04 11.88
N LEU A 260 1.51 -10.14 11.20
CA LEU A 260 2.23 -11.41 11.29
C LEU A 260 3.26 -11.62 10.16
N SER A 261 3.22 -10.76 9.13
CA SER A 261 4.11 -10.80 7.98
C SER A 261 4.78 -9.44 7.77
N LEU A 262 6.01 -9.46 7.27
CA LEU A 262 6.75 -8.25 6.89
C LEU A 262 6.20 -7.70 5.57
N THR A 263 5.12 -6.94 5.66
CA THR A 263 4.54 -6.18 4.55
C THR A 263 4.93 -4.72 4.73
N HIS A 264 5.70 -4.15 3.80
CA HIS A 264 6.20 -2.79 3.92
C HIS A 264 5.81 -1.98 2.69
N HIS A 265 4.51 -1.72 2.58
CA HIS A 265 3.92 -1.10 1.41
C HIS A 265 3.41 0.30 1.70
N LEU A 266 3.64 1.20 0.76
CA LEU A 266 2.99 2.51 0.72
C LEU A 266 2.09 2.56 -0.52
N TYR A 267 0.82 2.86 -0.31
CA TYR A 267 -0.12 3.14 -1.38
C TYR A 267 -0.23 4.66 -1.52
N VAL A 268 -0.06 5.17 -2.74
CA VAL A 268 -0.12 6.60 -3.06
C VAL A 268 -1.24 6.82 -4.06
N TYR A 269 -2.12 7.77 -3.75
CA TYR A 269 -3.30 8.12 -4.52
C TYR A 269 -3.22 9.60 -4.88
N PRO A 270 -2.69 9.97 -6.06
CA PRO A 270 -2.96 11.29 -6.62
C PRO A 270 -4.48 11.48 -6.68
N VAL A 271 -5.02 12.55 -6.08
CA VAL A 271 -6.48 12.73 -5.96
C VAL A 271 -6.97 13.77 -6.94
N THR A 272 -6.43 14.99 -6.87
CA THR A 272 -6.85 16.10 -7.74
C THR A 272 -5.71 17.04 -8.03
N LEU A 273 -5.71 17.63 -9.23
CA LEU A 273 -4.90 18.79 -9.58
C LEU A 273 -5.83 19.92 -10.04
N LYS A 274 -5.73 21.11 -9.45
CA LYS A 274 -6.55 22.29 -9.82
C LYS A 274 -5.72 23.27 -10.66
N TYR A 275 -5.77 23.12 -11.98
CA TYR A 275 -4.94 23.88 -12.93
C TYR A 275 -5.72 24.91 -13.76
N ASP A 276 -6.96 25.21 -13.37
CA ASP A 276 -7.86 26.17 -13.99
C ASP A 276 -7.44 27.64 -13.79
N SER A 277 -6.82 27.97 -12.65
CA SER A 277 -6.42 29.35 -12.31
C SER A 277 -5.03 29.76 -12.81
N GLN A 278 -4.15 28.80 -13.11
CA GLN A 278 -2.76 29.09 -13.43
C GLN A 278 -2.58 29.67 -14.85
N LYS A 279 -1.53 30.49 -15.02
CA LYS A 279 -1.21 31.15 -16.30
C LYS A 279 0.09 30.66 -16.96
N ALA A 280 0.93 29.92 -16.22
CA ALA A 280 2.24 29.46 -16.68
C ALA A 280 2.15 28.48 -17.87
N PHE A 281 1.12 27.64 -17.88
CA PHE A 281 0.90 26.55 -18.82
C PHE A 281 -0.52 26.58 -19.38
N ALA A 282 -0.91 27.66 -20.05
CA ALA A 282 -2.28 27.89 -20.54
C ALA A 282 -2.84 26.80 -21.50
N LYS A 283 -1.98 25.95 -22.07
CA LYS A 283 -2.38 24.86 -22.98
C LYS A 283 -2.57 23.51 -22.26
N ALA A 284 -2.19 23.39 -20.99
CA ALA A 284 -2.20 22.13 -20.24
C ALA A 284 -3.64 21.69 -19.94
N ARG A 285 -4.11 20.63 -20.59
CA ARG A 285 -5.50 20.14 -20.45
C ARG A 285 -5.67 18.64 -20.68
N ASN A 286 -4.57 17.91 -20.82
CA ASN A 286 -4.56 16.44 -20.92
C ASN A 286 -3.43 16.03 -19.99
N ILE A 287 -3.68 16.09 -18.68
CA ILE A 287 -2.60 16.07 -17.68
C ILE A 287 -2.45 14.65 -17.13
N SER A 288 -1.23 14.11 -17.19
CA SER A 288 -0.81 12.91 -16.47
C SER A 288 0.12 13.31 -15.34
N CYS A 289 -0.03 12.70 -14.17
CA CYS A 289 0.91 12.78 -13.07
C CYS A 289 1.81 11.55 -13.10
N TRP A 290 3.12 11.74 -13.23
CA TRP A 290 4.11 10.67 -13.10
C TRP A 290 4.63 10.64 -11.67
N VAL A 291 4.38 9.53 -10.97
CA VAL A 291 4.77 9.32 -9.58
C VAL A 291 6.06 8.53 -9.53
N GLN A 292 7.08 9.04 -8.84
CA GLN A 292 8.37 8.38 -8.67
C GLN A 292 8.79 8.37 -7.20
N PHE A 293 9.57 7.37 -6.82
CA PHE A 293 10.23 7.32 -5.51
C PHE A 293 11.73 7.54 -5.64
N LYS A 294 12.30 8.44 -4.84
CA LYS A 294 13.73 8.80 -4.91
C LYS A 294 14.35 8.76 -3.52
N SER A 295 15.62 8.36 -3.46
CA SER A 295 16.42 8.40 -2.23
C SER A 295 17.17 9.72 -2.02
N SER A 296 17.21 10.59 -3.02
CA SER A 296 17.93 11.87 -3.01
C SER A 296 17.39 12.83 -4.07
N ASP A 297 17.48 14.13 -3.80
CA ASP A 297 17.14 15.27 -4.66
C ASP A 297 18.36 15.95 -5.29
N VAL A 298 19.53 15.32 -5.19
CA VAL A 298 20.76 15.73 -5.89
C VAL A 298 20.51 15.67 -7.41
N LYS A 299 21.10 16.63 -8.13
CA LYS A 299 20.99 16.71 -9.59
C LYS A 299 21.38 15.38 -10.25
N GLY A 300 20.48 14.82 -11.05
CA GLY A 300 20.72 13.57 -11.77
C GLY A 300 20.42 12.29 -10.97
N ALA A 301 19.95 12.41 -9.72
CA ALA A 301 19.47 11.25 -8.96
C ALA A 301 18.38 10.49 -9.74
N LYS A 302 18.54 9.18 -9.87
CA LYS A 302 17.54 8.30 -10.50
C LYS A 302 16.49 7.87 -9.48
N ALA A 303 15.30 7.56 -9.97
CA ALA A 303 14.27 6.95 -9.13
C ALA A 303 14.62 5.49 -8.82
N LEU A 304 14.17 5.01 -7.66
CA LEU A 304 14.34 3.63 -7.25
C LEU A 304 13.22 2.76 -7.85
N PRO A 305 13.53 1.57 -8.39
CA PRO A 305 12.54 0.67 -8.96
C PRO A 305 11.81 -0.09 -7.84
N VAL A 306 10.89 0.59 -7.14
CA VAL A 306 10.15 0.05 -6.00
C VAL A 306 8.64 0.03 -6.20
N ILE A 307 8.15 0.61 -7.30
CA ILE A 307 6.71 0.66 -7.61
C ILE A 307 6.33 -0.65 -8.28
N TYR A 308 5.29 -1.32 -7.79
CA TYR A 308 4.78 -2.52 -8.45
C TYR A 308 4.22 -2.16 -9.83
N SER A 309 4.70 -2.86 -10.86
CA SER A 309 4.34 -2.60 -12.25
C SER A 309 3.17 -3.47 -12.67
N SER A 310 2.20 -2.88 -13.38
CA SER A 310 1.15 -3.60 -14.11
C SER A 310 1.57 -3.99 -15.53
N ALA A 311 2.76 -3.54 -15.99
CA ALA A 311 3.24 -3.80 -17.33
C ALA A 311 3.83 -5.22 -17.46
N PRO A 312 3.58 -5.92 -18.57
CA PRO A 312 4.09 -7.27 -18.78
C PRO A 312 5.61 -7.37 -18.65
N GLY A 313 6.10 -8.39 -17.95
CA GLY A 313 7.52 -8.74 -17.86
C GLY A 313 8.32 -7.95 -16.82
N THR A 314 7.69 -7.00 -16.12
CA THR A 314 8.35 -6.14 -15.12
C THR A 314 7.61 -6.23 -13.80
N VAL A 315 8.32 -6.60 -12.72
CA VAL A 315 7.75 -6.64 -11.37
C VAL A 315 7.74 -5.24 -10.75
N PHE A 316 8.86 -4.54 -10.86
CA PHE A 316 9.02 -3.19 -10.32
C PHE A 316 9.43 -2.19 -11.39
N CYS A 317 8.85 -1.00 -11.36
CA CYS A 317 9.22 0.14 -12.20
C CYS A 317 9.70 1.34 -11.36
N ASP A 318 10.34 2.30 -12.05
CA ASP A 318 10.87 3.52 -11.45
C ASP A 318 9.84 4.68 -11.39
N GLY A 319 8.66 4.48 -11.98
CA GLY A 319 7.56 5.42 -11.94
C GLY A 319 6.29 4.88 -12.59
N LEU A 320 5.15 5.48 -12.22
CA LEU A 320 3.83 5.14 -12.79
C LEU A 320 3.09 6.41 -13.21
N HIS A 321 2.45 6.38 -14.38
CA HIS A 321 1.61 7.46 -14.88
C HIS A 321 0.16 7.30 -14.41
N THR A 322 -0.47 8.40 -14.03
CA THR A 322 -1.91 8.42 -13.82
C THR A 322 -2.68 8.44 -15.13
N THR A 323 -3.91 7.95 -15.08
CA THR A 323 -4.91 8.04 -16.15
C THR A 323 -5.16 9.50 -16.54
N VAL A 324 -5.34 9.75 -17.84
CA VAL A 324 -5.49 11.08 -18.42
C VAL A 324 -6.95 11.35 -18.78
N LEU A 325 -7.48 12.46 -18.27
CA LEU A 325 -8.76 13.01 -18.70
C LEU A 325 -8.55 14.00 -19.85
N HIS A 326 -9.19 13.74 -20.99
CA HIS A 326 -9.07 14.58 -22.18
C HIS A 326 -9.75 15.94 -22.01
N HIS A 327 -9.05 17.02 -22.40
CA HIS A 327 -9.50 18.41 -22.27
C HIS A 327 -9.97 18.77 -20.86
N CYS A 328 -9.28 18.23 -19.86
CA CYS A 328 -9.42 18.53 -18.45
C CYS A 328 -8.20 19.29 -17.90
N THR A 329 -8.40 20.56 -17.56
CA THR A 329 -7.40 21.38 -16.87
C THR A 329 -7.31 21.03 -15.39
N SER A 330 -8.41 20.60 -14.76
CA SER A 330 -8.44 20.25 -13.34
C SER A 330 -8.83 18.79 -13.14
N PRO A 331 -7.92 17.84 -13.44
CA PRO A 331 -8.21 16.41 -13.39
C PRO A 331 -8.40 15.92 -11.95
N THR A 332 -9.34 14.98 -11.81
CA THR A 332 -9.41 14.05 -10.69
C THR A 332 -8.79 12.75 -11.16
N PHE A 333 -8.03 12.08 -10.30
CA PHE A 333 -7.41 10.80 -10.58
C PHE A 333 -7.96 9.72 -9.63
N TYR A 334 -7.78 8.46 -10.00
CA TYR A 334 -8.09 7.31 -9.14
C TYR A 334 -6.98 6.26 -9.11
N THR A 335 -5.85 6.55 -9.77
CA THR A 335 -4.73 5.63 -9.90
C THR A 335 -4.16 5.31 -8.52
N GLU A 336 -4.05 4.04 -8.19
CA GLU A 336 -3.33 3.54 -7.02
C GLU A 336 -1.88 3.24 -7.42
N VAL A 337 -0.92 3.82 -6.71
CA VAL A 337 0.51 3.50 -6.87
C VAL A 337 0.96 2.73 -5.64
N LYS A 338 1.25 1.44 -5.79
CA LYS A 338 1.75 0.58 -4.72
C LYS A 338 3.29 0.53 -4.75
N LEU A 339 3.92 0.86 -3.63
CA LEU A 339 5.38 0.84 -3.46
C LEU A 339 5.81 -0.23 -2.47
N SER A 340 6.89 -0.95 -2.75
CA SER A 340 7.65 -1.72 -1.77
C SER A 340 8.72 -0.83 -1.15
N LEU A 341 8.47 -0.27 0.02
CA LEU A 341 9.38 0.68 0.65
C LEU A 341 10.70 0.01 1.12
N PRO A 342 11.82 0.75 1.16
CA PRO A 342 13.01 0.33 1.88
C PRO A 342 12.74 0.19 3.39
N ILE A 343 13.36 -0.79 4.05
CA ILE A 343 13.20 -1.04 5.49
C ILE A 343 13.59 0.19 6.33
N ALA A 344 14.65 0.90 5.93
CA ALA A 344 15.13 2.10 6.59
C ALA A 344 14.89 3.32 5.70
N LEU A 345 13.92 4.14 6.08
CA LEU A 345 13.65 5.43 5.49
C LEU A 345 14.58 6.49 6.09
N SER A 346 14.87 7.51 5.30
CA SER A 346 15.67 8.68 5.68
C SER A 346 14.93 9.95 5.25
N PRO A 347 15.25 11.13 5.80
CA PRO A 347 14.64 12.40 5.39
C PRO A 347 14.87 12.76 3.92
N SER A 348 15.82 12.12 3.24
CA SER A 348 16.06 12.29 1.80
C SER A 348 15.14 11.44 0.92
N HIS A 349 14.46 10.44 1.48
CA HIS A 349 13.49 9.62 0.76
C HIS A 349 12.18 10.38 0.58
N HIS A 350 11.73 10.47 -0.67
CA HIS A 350 10.55 11.25 -1.02
C HIS A 350 9.88 10.73 -2.29
N LEU A 351 8.62 11.12 -2.45
CA LEU A 351 7.87 11.00 -3.69
C LEU A 351 8.10 12.26 -4.53
N LEU A 352 8.39 12.06 -5.82
CA LEU A 352 8.44 13.13 -6.82
C LEU A 352 7.26 12.94 -7.78
N PHE A 353 6.49 14.01 -7.94
CA PHE A 353 5.37 14.10 -8.88
C PHE A 353 5.78 15.01 -10.03
N THR A 354 5.80 14.48 -11.25
CA THR A 354 6.01 15.29 -12.46
C THR A 354 4.73 15.33 -13.28
N PHE A 355 4.23 16.53 -13.55
CA PHE A 355 3.02 16.73 -14.34
C PHE A 355 3.36 16.91 -15.81
N TYR A 356 2.71 16.14 -16.67
CA TYR A 356 2.89 16.21 -18.12
C TYR A 356 1.59 16.58 -18.81
N HIS A 357 1.64 17.48 -19.78
CA HIS A 357 0.60 17.61 -20.79
C HIS A 357 0.87 16.65 -21.94
N ILE A 358 -0.11 15.81 -22.27
CA ILE A 358 -0.01 14.81 -23.34
C ILE A 358 -0.76 15.28 -24.59
N SER A 359 -0.05 15.40 -25.71
CA SER A 359 -0.62 15.79 -27.00
C SER A 359 -1.23 14.60 -27.74
N CYS A 360 -2.54 14.62 -27.96
CA CYS A 360 -3.26 13.57 -28.68
C CYS A 360 -3.27 13.73 -30.22
N ASP A 361 -2.71 14.83 -30.77
CA ASP A 361 -2.84 15.17 -32.19
C ASP A 361 -2.04 14.22 -33.08
N ILE A 362 -2.70 13.28 -33.79
CA ILE A 362 -2.03 12.35 -34.74
C ILE A 362 -2.05 12.88 -36.18
N ALA A 363 -3.00 13.75 -36.54
CA ALA A 363 -3.28 14.15 -37.93
C ALA A 363 -2.19 14.97 -38.65
N LYS A 364 -1.21 15.54 -37.93
CA LYS A 364 -0.10 16.30 -38.56
C LYS A 364 1.02 15.41 -39.11
N THR A 365 0.97 14.10 -38.88
CA THR A 365 2.12 13.20 -39.09
C THR A 365 2.14 12.49 -40.46
N THR A 366 1.04 12.53 -41.23
CA THR A 366 0.96 11.83 -42.54
C THR A 366 1.68 12.55 -43.69
N LYS A 367 2.13 13.80 -43.49
CA LYS A 367 2.87 14.59 -44.51
C LYS A 367 4.38 14.66 -44.28
N ALA A 368 4.91 14.15 -43.16
CA ALA A 368 6.34 14.12 -42.90
C ALA A 368 6.97 12.81 -43.40
N LYS A 369 7.15 12.70 -44.72
CA LYS A 369 8.11 11.77 -45.31
C LYS A 369 9.53 12.28 -45.03
N SER A 370 10.11 11.96 -43.89
CA SER A 370 11.56 11.78 -43.72
C SER A 370 11.89 11.27 -42.31
N SER A 371 13.03 10.62 -42.21
CA SER A 371 13.66 9.88 -41.11
C SER A 371 13.91 10.64 -39.79
N ILE A 372 13.10 11.62 -39.42
CA ILE A 372 13.25 12.39 -38.17
C ILE A 372 12.34 11.80 -37.10
N ARG A 373 12.97 11.29 -36.03
CA ARG A 373 12.32 10.83 -34.79
C ARG A 373 11.33 11.90 -34.32
N GLN A 374 10.05 11.54 -34.24
CA GLN A 374 8.98 12.47 -33.85
C GLN A 374 9.25 13.03 -32.44
N PRO A 375 8.87 14.30 -32.17
CA PRO A 375 9.00 14.84 -30.82
C PRO A 375 8.11 14.06 -29.85
N PRO A 376 8.54 13.91 -28.58
CA PRO A 376 7.75 13.23 -27.56
C PRO A 376 6.36 13.87 -27.42
N PRO A 377 5.29 13.09 -27.20
CA PRO A 377 3.94 13.63 -27.02
C PRO A 377 3.77 14.38 -25.70
N GLU A 378 4.64 14.12 -24.71
CA GLU A 378 4.64 14.78 -23.42
C GLU A 378 5.38 16.13 -23.42
N THR A 379 4.83 17.07 -22.65
CA THR A 379 5.50 18.32 -22.27
C THR A 379 5.34 18.51 -20.77
N ILE A 380 6.44 18.78 -20.07
CA ILE A 380 6.39 19.01 -18.62
C ILE A 380 5.65 20.30 -18.33
N VAL A 381 4.70 20.23 -17.41
CA VAL A 381 3.86 21.35 -16.98
C VAL A 381 3.88 21.56 -15.47
N GLY A 382 4.69 20.84 -14.71
CA GLY A 382 4.93 21.15 -13.30
C GLY A 382 5.57 20.01 -12.51
N TYR A 383 5.93 20.31 -11.27
CA TYR A 383 6.52 19.39 -10.30
C TYR A 383 5.93 19.61 -8.91
N ALA A 384 5.78 18.54 -8.15
CA ALA A 384 5.55 18.58 -6.70
C ALA A 384 6.37 17.46 -6.05
N TRP A 385 6.66 17.57 -4.76
CA TRP A 385 7.43 16.55 -4.03
C TRP A 385 6.94 16.43 -2.60
N LEU A 386 7.08 15.23 -2.03
CA LEU A 386 6.59 14.88 -0.71
C LEU A 386 7.62 14.01 0.02
N PRO A 387 8.33 14.53 1.03
CA PRO A 387 9.12 13.71 1.95
C PRO A 387 8.25 12.66 2.62
N LEU A 388 8.78 11.45 2.88
CA LEU A 388 8.01 10.42 3.60
C LEU A 388 8.11 10.57 5.12
N VAL A 389 9.26 11.03 5.60
CA VAL A 389 9.53 11.20 7.03
C VAL A 389 9.96 12.63 7.34
N ASP A 390 9.67 13.09 8.55
CA ASP A 390 10.20 14.34 9.10
C ASP A 390 11.69 14.20 9.51
N GLU A 391 12.28 15.30 9.98
CA GLU A 391 13.67 15.32 10.44
C GLU A 391 13.93 14.38 11.63
N GLN A 392 12.88 14.00 12.36
CA GLN A 392 12.93 13.10 13.50
C GLN A 392 12.66 11.64 13.11
N GLY A 393 12.41 11.36 11.83
CA GLY A 393 12.14 10.02 11.30
C GLY A 393 10.70 9.55 11.47
N ARG A 394 9.77 10.45 11.81
CA ARG A 394 8.33 10.15 11.88
C ARG A 394 7.72 10.26 10.50
N LEU A 395 6.80 9.36 10.18
CA LEU A 395 6.04 9.44 8.94
C LEU A 395 5.11 10.64 8.93
N LEU A 396 4.91 11.22 7.76
CA LEU A 396 3.92 12.27 7.57
C LEU A 396 2.48 11.71 7.55
N GLU A 397 1.49 12.61 7.68
CA GLU A 397 0.06 12.31 7.65
C GLU A 397 -0.38 11.62 6.35
N ASP A 398 -1.58 11.03 6.30
CA ASP A 398 -2.06 10.35 5.10
C ASP A 398 -2.53 11.30 3.98
N THR A 399 -2.92 12.55 4.28
CA THR A 399 -3.48 13.46 3.27
C THR A 399 -2.62 14.70 3.12
N HIS A 400 -2.21 15.00 1.89
CA HIS A 400 -1.33 16.15 1.60
C HIS A 400 -1.91 17.05 0.52
N SER A 401 -1.82 18.35 0.75
CA SER A 401 -2.10 19.39 -0.23
C SER A 401 -0.82 20.13 -0.56
N LEU A 402 -0.29 19.92 -1.77
CA LEU A 402 1.03 20.36 -2.20
C LEU A 402 0.93 21.50 -3.25
N PRO A 403 1.82 22.50 -3.18
CA PRO A 403 2.00 23.47 -4.25
C PRO A 403 2.71 22.83 -5.45
N VAL A 404 2.52 23.40 -6.64
CA VAL A 404 3.16 22.93 -7.87
C VAL A 404 4.16 23.95 -8.39
N ALA A 405 5.40 23.52 -8.61
CA ALA A 405 6.49 24.30 -9.17
C ALA A 405 6.58 24.12 -10.69
N ALA A 406 6.93 25.18 -11.42
CA ALA A 406 7.14 25.18 -12.87
C ALA A 406 8.53 24.64 -13.26
N ASN A 407 9.47 24.61 -12.32
CA ASN A 407 10.82 24.07 -12.47
C ASN A 407 11.22 23.22 -11.26
N LEU A 408 12.14 22.29 -11.47
CA LEU A 408 12.70 21.44 -10.42
C LEU A 408 14.17 21.83 -10.17
N PRO A 409 14.47 22.74 -9.22
CA PRO A 409 15.85 23.07 -8.87
C PRO A 409 16.53 21.91 -8.13
N PRO A 410 17.87 21.79 -8.14
CA PRO A 410 18.55 20.80 -7.30
C PRO A 410 18.30 21.08 -5.81
N ASN A 411 18.39 20.04 -4.98
CA ASN A 411 18.20 20.14 -3.52
C ASN A 411 16.81 20.69 -3.14
N TYR A 412 15.77 20.33 -3.88
CA TYR A 412 14.43 20.88 -3.73
C TYR A 412 13.74 20.52 -2.40
N LEU A 413 14.21 19.49 -1.69
CA LEU A 413 13.64 19.09 -0.40
C LEU A 413 13.81 20.17 0.68
N GLN A 414 14.85 20.99 0.60
CA GLN A 414 15.06 22.10 1.54
C GLN A 414 13.97 23.18 1.45
N PHE A 415 13.14 23.15 0.41
CA PHE A 415 12.08 24.12 0.15
C PHE A 415 10.69 23.64 0.57
N THR A 416 10.60 22.48 1.23
CA THR A 416 9.31 21.89 1.69
C THR A 416 8.67 22.64 2.86
N SER A 417 9.47 23.25 3.72
CA SER A 417 9.05 23.81 5.01
C SER A 417 9.06 25.34 5.10
N SER A 418 9.63 26.04 4.10
CA SER A 418 9.78 27.51 4.14
C SER A 418 8.70 28.23 3.32
N LYS A 419 7.83 29.00 4.00
CA LYS A 419 6.92 29.98 3.38
C LYS A 419 7.65 31.22 2.83
N ALA A 420 8.96 31.34 3.00
CA ALA A 420 9.72 32.45 2.46
C ALA A 420 9.95 32.26 0.95
N ALA A 421 9.94 33.35 0.20
CA ALA A 421 10.23 33.32 -1.24
C ALA A 421 11.59 32.67 -1.49
N VAL A 422 11.57 31.45 -2.03
CA VAL A 422 12.77 30.71 -2.41
C VAL A 422 13.28 31.26 -3.74
N PRO A 423 14.53 31.75 -3.85
CA PRO A 423 15.05 32.41 -5.06
C PRO A 423 14.95 31.56 -6.34
N ASP A 424 15.04 30.24 -6.22
CA ASP A 424 15.21 29.33 -7.36
C ASP A 424 13.96 28.54 -7.77
N VAL A 425 12.87 28.59 -6.99
CA VAL A 425 11.62 27.87 -7.31
C VAL A 425 10.58 28.83 -7.88
N LYS A 426 10.13 28.56 -9.11
CA LYS A 426 9.01 29.28 -9.74
C LYS A 426 7.73 28.51 -9.49
N TRP A 427 6.84 29.05 -8.68
CA TRP A 427 5.54 28.42 -8.42
C TRP A 427 4.53 28.69 -9.54
N VAL A 428 3.76 27.68 -9.91
CA VAL A 428 2.77 27.75 -11.01
C VAL A 428 1.59 28.67 -10.66
N ASP A 429 1.12 28.59 -9.41
CA ASP A 429 0.00 29.39 -8.91
C ASP A 429 0.33 30.03 -7.55
N GLY A 430 1.48 30.71 -7.46
CA GLY A 430 1.85 31.51 -6.28
C GLY A 430 1.92 30.72 -4.96
N HIS A 431 2.50 29.52 -4.99
CA HIS A 431 2.61 28.58 -3.86
C HIS A 431 1.25 28.11 -3.30
N ARG A 432 0.15 28.31 -4.03
CA ARG A 432 -1.14 27.74 -3.63
C ARG A 432 -1.06 26.20 -3.69
N PRO A 433 -1.54 25.48 -2.66
CA PRO A 433 -1.59 24.03 -2.70
C PRO A 433 -2.73 23.60 -3.63
N ILE A 434 -2.39 23.32 -4.89
CA ILE A 434 -3.34 22.98 -5.96
C ILE A 434 -3.32 21.49 -6.31
N PHE A 435 -2.40 20.72 -5.76
CA PHE A 435 -2.33 19.28 -5.93
C PHE A 435 -2.66 18.58 -4.61
N ARG A 436 -3.61 17.64 -4.63
CA ARG A 436 -3.92 16.78 -3.49
C ARG A 436 -3.48 15.36 -3.78
N VAL A 437 -2.77 14.78 -2.82
CA VAL A 437 -2.36 13.37 -2.82
C VAL A 437 -2.66 12.78 -1.46
N ASP A 438 -3.25 11.59 -1.46
CA ASP A 438 -3.50 10.81 -0.27
C ASP A 438 -2.52 9.62 -0.28
N THR A 439 -2.09 9.16 0.88
CA THR A 439 -1.21 8.02 1.08
C THR A 439 -1.80 7.09 2.12
N ARG A 440 -1.39 5.83 2.07
CA ARG A 440 -1.79 4.82 3.06
C ARG A 440 -0.62 3.89 3.30
N LEU A 441 -0.18 3.79 4.53
CA LEU A 441 0.89 2.88 4.91
C LEU A 441 0.35 1.54 5.43
N GLN A 442 0.92 0.45 4.92
CA GLN A 442 0.77 -0.90 5.46
C GLN A 442 2.17 -1.36 5.90
N SER A 443 2.47 -1.25 7.19
CA SER A 443 3.81 -1.50 7.72
C SER A 443 3.82 -1.96 9.18
N PRO A 444 4.48 -3.09 9.51
CA PRO A 444 4.82 -3.44 10.89
C PRO A 444 6.04 -2.67 11.41
N ILE A 445 6.78 -1.95 10.55
CA ILE A 445 8.06 -1.32 10.90
C ILE A 445 7.83 0.11 11.41
N TYR A 446 6.96 0.84 10.74
CA TYR A 446 6.65 2.22 11.07
C TYR A 446 5.18 2.33 11.45
N THR A 447 4.94 2.98 12.58
CA THR A 447 3.61 3.36 13.05
C THR A 447 3.37 4.84 12.82
N GLN A 448 2.12 5.19 12.52
CA GLN A 448 1.66 6.59 12.45
C GLN A 448 1.22 7.13 13.81
N ASP A 449 1.04 6.26 14.80
CA ASP A 449 0.73 6.67 16.17
C ASP A 449 1.98 7.28 16.85
N SER A 450 1.87 8.53 17.29
CA SER A 450 3.00 9.27 17.87
C SER A 450 3.54 8.60 19.13
N SER A 451 2.67 8.07 19.98
CA SER A 451 3.07 7.47 21.27
C SER A 451 3.83 6.15 21.05
N LEU A 452 3.35 5.29 20.15
CA LEU A 452 4.05 4.06 19.78
C LEU A 452 5.34 4.35 19.00
N HIS A 453 5.35 5.35 18.12
CA HIS A 453 6.57 5.73 17.41
C HIS A 453 7.67 6.14 18.39
N GLU A 454 7.36 7.02 19.32
CA GLU A 454 8.31 7.46 20.35
C GLU A 454 8.80 6.28 21.21
N PHE A 455 7.90 5.38 21.59
CA PHE A 455 8.26 4.16 22.32
C PHE A 455 9.25 3.29 21.52
N PHE A 456 8.98 3.01 20.24
CA PHE A 456 9.87 2.19 19.42
C PHE A 456 11.22 2.85 19.15
N SER A 457 11.24 4.17 18.88
CA SER A 457 12.47 4.94 18.71
C SER A 457 13.37 4.85 19.95
N LEU A 458 12.79 4.91 21.14
CA LEU A 458 13.56 4.79 22.38
C LEU A 458 14.05 3.37 22.64
N CYS A 459 13.24 2.35 22.32
CA CYS A 459 13.70 0.96 22.37
C CYS A 459 14.93 0.75 21.48
N GLU A 460 14.96 1.35 20.29
CA GLU A 460 16.10 1.29 19.37
C GLU A 460 17.33 2.02 19.92
N GLN A 461 17.18 3.24 20.44
CA GLN A 461 18.27 3.99 21.06
C GLN A 461 18.93 3.26 22.24
N LEU A 462 18.12 2.56 23.06
CA LEU A 462 18.63 1.75 24.17
C LEU A 462 19.44 0.54 23.70
N LYS A 463 19.02 -0.11 22.61
CA LYS A 463 19.76 -1.23 22.01
C LYS A 463 21.11 -0.79 21.46
N HIS A 464 21.17 0.30 20.71
CA HIS A 464 22.43 0.79 20.14
C HIS A 464 23.46 1.19 21.21
N LYS A 465 23.02 1.73 22.35
CA LYS A 465 23.91 2.13 23.46
C LYS A 465 24.43 0.96 24.29
N SER A 466 23.79 -0.21 24.25
CA SER A 466 24.29 -1.42 24.94
C SER A 466 25.51 -2.08 24.30
N GLY A 467 25.89 -1.71 23.07
CA GLY A 467 27.07 -2.25 22.35
C GLY A 467 28.38 -1.50 22.54
N GLN A 468 28.36 -0.28 23.11
CA GLN A 468 29.54 0.53 23.44
C GLN A 468 29.30 1.30 24.74
N LEU A 469 29.38 0.61 25.88
CA LEU A 469 29.51 1.28 27.17
C LEU A 469 30.98 1.73 27.34
N GLN A 470 31.30 2.94 26.89
CA GLN A 470 32.47 3.64 27.42
C GLN A 470 32.18 4.12 28.86
N PRO A 471 33.15 4.05 29.78
CA PRO A 471 32.98 4.43 31.20
C PRO A 471 32.53 5.87 31.46
N ALA A 472 32.58 6.76 30.46
CA ALA A 472 32.17 8.16 30.61
C ALA A 472 30.66 8.35 30.84
N VAL A 473 29.82 7.38 30.46
CA VAL A 473 28.38 7.41 30.79
C VAL A 473 28.16 7.15 32.27
N HIS A 474 29.02 6.36 32.93
CA HIS A 474 28.98 6.15 34.39
C HIS A 474 29.36 7.43 35.16
N THR A 475 30.36 8.19 34.70
CA THR A 475 30.83 9.39 35.41
C THR A 475 29.86 10.58 35.29
N ALA A 476 29.14 10.73 34.17
CA ALA A 476 28.07 11.71 34.05
C ALA A 476 26.82 11.34 34.89
N LEU A 477 26.64 10.03 35.15
CA LEU A 477 25.59 9.48 36.01
C LEU A 477 25.90 9.66 37.50
N GLU A 478 27.17 9.58 37.90
CA GLU A 478 27.60 9.66 39.31
C GLU A 478 27.81 11.09 39.84
N VAL A 479 28.32 12.03 39.02
CA VAL A 479 28.61 13.41 39.47
C VAL A 479 27.35 14.19 39.87
N SER A 480 26.17 13.75 39.44
CA SER A 480 24.88 14.39 39.75
C SER A 480 24.20 13.86 41.02
N LEU A 481 24.75 12.82 41.66
CA LEU A 481 24.08 12.09 42.76
C LEU A 481 24.45 12.54 44.17
N SER A 482 25.44 13.42 44.36
CA SER A 482 26.02 13.72 45.69
C SER A 482 25.54 15.01 46.37
N LEU A 483 24.57 15.76 45.81
CA LEU A 483 24.25 17.11 46.28
C LEU A 483 22.87 17.38 46.92
N LEU A 484 21.99 16.41 47.20
CA LEU A 484 20.67 16.76 47.74
C LEU A 484 20.21 15.91 48.94
N SER A 485 20.06 16.61 50.08
CA SER A 485 19.44 16.14 51.31
C SER A 485 17.92 16.42 51.34
N PRO A 486 17.14 15.70 52.17
CA PRO A 486 15.68 15.68 52.09
C PRO A 486 15.04 16.58 53.15
N SER A 487 14.67 17.81 52.82
CA SER A 487 13.74 18.60 53.65
C SER A 487 13.05 19.76 52.92
N SER A 488 12.96 19.68 51.60
CA SER A 488 11.94 20.36 50.80
C SER A 488 11.83 19.58 49.48
N LEU A 489 10.67 18.94 49.26
CA LEU A 489 10.43 18.07 48.10
C LEU A 489 10.65 18.85 46.77
N PRO A 490 11.63 18.47 45.93
CA PRO A 490 11.74 18.95 44.55
C PRO A 490 11.16 17.92 43.56
N PRO A 491 10.91 18.31 42.29
CA PRO A 491 10.14 17.52 41.34
C PRO A 491 10.92 16.30 40.79
N LEU A 492 10.15 15.31 40.33
CA LEU A 492 10.53 14.06 39.67
C LEU A 492 11.50 14.24 38.47
N SER A 493 12.80 14.44 38.68
CA SER A 493 13.73 14.78 37.57
C SER A 493 15.01 13.94 37.45
N LEU A 494 15.14 12.78 38.10
CA LEU A 494 16.43 12.04 38.17
C LEU A 494 16.37 10.51 37.89
N VAL A 495 15.39 10.04 37.15
CA VAL A 495 15.68 9.13 36.02
C VAL A 495 15.60 10.07 34.82
N ASN A 496 16.49 9.99 33.82
CA ASN A 496 16.45 10.89 32.67
C ASN A 496 14.96 11.10 32.26
N PRO A 497 14.38 12.31 32.33
CA PRO A 497 12.93 12.49 32.20
C PRO A 497 12.40 11.84 30.91
N VAL A 498 13.24 11.68 29.89
CA VAL A 498 12.98 10.91 28.68
C VAL A 498 12.61 9.44 28.94
N THR A 499 13.31 8.71 29.81
CA THR A 499 13.00 7.30 30.11
C THR A 499 11.84 7.14 31.11
N GLN A 500 11.64 8.09 32.03
CA GLN A 500 10.46 8.05 32.91
C GLN A 500 9.16 8.39 32.16
N ILE A 501 9.19 9.33 31.20
CA ILE A 501 8.00 9.77 30.45
C ILE A 501 7.65 8.79 29.32
N ALA A 502 8.64 8.14 28.70
CA ALA A 502 8.43 7.24 27.56
C ALA A 502 7.91 5.85 27.89
N PHE A 503 8.25 5.32 29.06
CA PHE A 503 7.74 4.01 29.48
C PHE A 503 6.46 4.13 30.31
N SER A 504 5.95 5.35 30.49
CA SER A 504 4.73 5.58 31.27
C SER A 504 3.54 4.83 30.64
N PRO A 505 2.85 3.97 31.41
CA PRO A 505 1.65 3.28 30.98
C PRO A 505 0.59 4.28 30.50
N GLN A 506 0.58 5.49 31.06
CA GLN A 506 -0.27 6.61 30.66
C GLN A 506 -0.18 6.96 29.17
N ARG A 507 0.99 6.83 28.52
CA ARG A 507 1.13 7.13 27.08
C ARG A 507 0.63 5.99 26.18
N LEU A 508 0.91 4.75 26.53
CA LEU A 508 0.35 3.57 25.84
C LEU A 508 -1.13 3.35 26.16
N ALA A 509 -1.62 3.87 27.30
CA ALA A 509 -3.02 3.91 27.66
C ALA A 509 -3.82 4.82 26.72
N GLY A 510 -3.21 5.90 26.22
CA GLY A 510 -3.80 6.79 25.21
C GLY A 510 -3.78 6.24 23.78
N VAL A 511 -3.06 5.14 23.53
CA VAL A 511 -3.04 4.51 22.20
C VAL A 511 -4.33 3.72 21.99
N ASP A 512 -4.93 3.95 20.82
CA ASP A 512 -6.11 3.23 20.40
C ASP A 512 -5.87 1.73 20.35
N LEU A 513 -6.84 0.97 20.88
CA LEU A 513 -6.81 -0.49 20.94
C LEU A 513 -6.49 -1.12 19.58
N HIS A 514 -6.98 -0.51 18.50
CA HIS A 514 -6.79 -0.97 17.13
C HIS A 514 -5.30 -1.01 16.76
N VAL A 515 -4.56 0.05 17.10
CA VAL A 515 -3.13 0.17 16.85
C VAL A 515 -2.34 -0.76 17.77
N ILE A 516 -2.77 -0.89 19.04
CA ILE A 516 -2.17 -1.86 19.98
C ILE A 516 -2.28 -3.28 19.43
N LEU A 517 -3.46 -3.70 18.96
CA LEU A 517 -3.68 -5.04 18.41
C LEU A 517 -2.84 -5.28 17.16
N GLN A 518 -2.74 -4.29 16.27
CA GLN A 518 -1.96 -4.36 15.04
C GLN A 518 -0.45 -4.56 15.31
N PHE A 519 0.09 -3.86 16.31
CA PHE A 519 1.50 -3.93 16.71
C PHE A 519 1.77 -4.88 17.88
N LEU A 520 0.77 -5.66 18.32
CA LEU A 520 0.82 -6.43 19.57
C LEU A 520 2.06 -7.34 19.68
N PRO A 521 2.42 -8.15 18.66
CA PRO A 521 3.60 -9.01 18.76
C PRO A 521 4.90 -8.23 18.91
N ILE A 522 5.00 -7.08 18.26
CA ILE A 522 6.19 -6.22 18.28
C ILE A 522 6.28 -5.53 19.64
N LEU A 523 5.18 -4.95 20.09
CA LEU A 523 5.05 -4.28 21.38
C LEU A 523 5.43 -5.22 22.53
N LEU A 524 4.82 -6.41 22.59
CA LEU A 524 5.13 -7.41 23.62
C LEU A 524 6.60 -7.84 23.56
N THR A 525 7.14 -8.08 22.37
CA THR A 525 8.54 -8.48 22.21
C THR A 525 9.50 -7.40 22.69
N GLN A 526 9.27 -6.12 22.38
CA GLN A 526 10.09 -5.02 22.88
C GLN A 526 10.01 -4.91 24.41
N LEU A 527 8.81 -4.98 24.99
CA LEU A 527 8.61 -4.90 26.42
C LEU A 527 9.31 -6.06 27.16
N PHE A 528 9.19 -7.30 26.69
CA PHE A 528 9.90 -8.44 27.26
C PHE A 528 11.42 -8.32 27.13
N HIS A 529 11.91 -7.77 26.01
CA HIS A 529 13.34 -7.55 25.80
C HIS A 529 13.92 -6.48 26.74
N LEU A 530 13.18 -5.40 27.00
CA LEU A 530 13.56 -4.39 27.99
C LEU A 530 13.59 -4.95 29.41
N LEU A 531 12.65 -5.84 29.73
CA LEU A 531 12.61 -6.58 31.00
C LEU A 531 13.81 -7.50 31.17
N SER A 532 14.26 -8.18 30.11
CA SER A 532 15.38 -9.12 30.19
C SER A 532 16.76 -8.44 30.23
N ASN A 533 16.89 -7.27 29.59
CA ASN A 533 18.20 -6.64 29.35
C ASN A 533 18.51 -5.43 30.24
N SER A 534 17.60 -5.06 31.15
CA SER A 534 17.85 -3.97 32.09
C SER A 534 18.78 -4.42 33.23
N SER A 535 19.82 -3.62 33.51
CA SER A 535 20.76 -3.85 34.62
C SER A 535 20.01 -3.98 35.96
N LYS A 536 20.65 -4.59 36.97
CA LYS A 536 20.12 -4.68 38.35
C LYS A 536 19.86 -3.31 38.98
N ASP A 537 20.51 -2.27 38.49
CA ASP A 537 20.38 -0.90 39.03
C ASP A 537 19.15 -0.14 38.50
N LEU A 538 18.33 -0.79 37.65
CA LEU A 538 17.22 -0.16 36.93
C LEU A 538 15.86 -0.79 37.28
N GLU A 539 15.64 -1.04 38.57
CA GLU A 539 14.41 -1.66 39.10
C GLU A 539 13.16 -0.81 38.85
N THR A 540 13.28 0.52 38.82
CA THR A 540 12.17 1.43 38.51
C THR A 540 11.66 1.27 37.08
N LEU A 541 12.57 1.10 36.10
CA LEU A 541 12.17 0.83 34.71
C LEU A 541 11.48 -0.54 34.60
N LYS A 542 12.00 -1.57 35.27
CA LYS A 542 11.41 -2.91 35.25
C LYS A 542 9.99 -2.89 35.79
N ALA A 543 9.75 -2.18 36.89
CA ALA A 543 8.42 -2.01 37.45
C ALA A 543 7.46 -1.34 36.44
N GLU A 544 7.94 -0.31 35.74
CA GLU A 544 7.14 0.41 34.75
C GLU A 544 6.84 -0.42 33.50
N VAL A 545 7.82 -1.15 32.98
CA VAL A 545 7.62 -2.08 31.86
C VAL A 545 6.63 -3.20 32.23
N VAL A 546 6.69 -3.72 33.46
CA VAL A 546 5.72 -4.72 33.95
C VAL A 546 4.31 -4.12 34.02
N ARG A 547 4.18 -2.89 34.51
CA ARG A 547 2.88 -2.21 34.58
C ARG A 547 2.29 -2.01 33.18
N THR A 548 3.09 -1.53 32.24
CA THR A 548 2.69 -1.37 30.84
C THR A 548 2.30 -2.69 30.19
N LEU A 549 3.03 -3.78 30.46
CA LEU A 549 2.64 -5.12 30.00
C LEU A 549 1.28 -5.54 30.52
N VAL A 550 0.99 -5.31 31.81
CA VAL A 550 -0.31 -5.64 32.41
C VAL A 550 -1.41 -4.83 31.73
N GLU A 551 -1.24 -3.53 31.57
CA GLU A 551 -2.26 -2.67 30.92
C GLU A 551 -2.51 -3.06 29.45
N VAL A 552 -1.47 -3.42 28.68
CA VAL A 552 -1.63 -3.93 27.31
C VAL A 552 -2.37 -5.26 27.29
N VAL A 553 -2.02 -6.20 28.18
CA VAL A 553 -2.68 -7.50 28.29
C VAL A 553 -4.14 -7.33 28.69
N ASP A 554 -4.43 -6.50 29.69
CA ASP A 554 -5.79 -6.23 30.16
C ASP A 554 -6.64 -5.64 29.04
N LYS A 555 -6.14 -4.64 28.30
CA LYS A 555 -6.83 -4.09 27.11
C LYS A 555 -7.16 -5.16 26.06
N VAL A 556 -6.23 -6.08 25.78
CA VAL A 556 -6.42 -7.16 24.79
C VAL A 556 -7.43 -8.20 25.30
N VAL A 557 -7.42 -8.50 26.59
CA VAL A 557 -8.37 -9.42 27.23
C VAL A 557 -9.77 -8.82 27.28
N GLU A 558 -9.90 -7.56 27.69
CA GLU A 558 -11.17 -6.79 27.69
C GLU A 558 -11.77 -6.70 26.30
N ALA A 559 -10.94 -6.58 25.27
CA ALA A 559 -11.34 -6.64 23.87
C ALA A 559 -11.80 -8.04 23.39
N GLY A 560 -11.74 -9.06 24.25
CA GLY A 560 -12.07 -10.44 23.91
C GLY A 560 -11.05 -11.11 22.99
N ARG A 561 -9.83 -10.56 22.85
CA ARG A 561 -8.79 -11.02 21.92
C ARG A 561 -7.66 -11.82 22.60
N SER A 562 -8.04 -12.64 23.60
CA SER A 562 -7.10 -13.52 24.31
C SER A 562 -6.47 -14.58 23.39
N ASP A 563 -7.11 -14.88 22.26
CA ASP A 563 -6.58 -15.72 21.18
C ASP A 563 -5.24 -15.20 20.65
N LEU A 564 -5.09 -13.88 20.50
CA LEU A 564 -3.87 -13.26 20.00
C LEU A 564 -2.70 -13.40 20.99
N LEU A 565 -2.98 -13.24 22.29
CA LEU A 565 -1.97 -13.45 23.34
C LEU A 565 -1.50 -14.90 23.35
N LYS A 566 -2.44 -15.85 23.21
CA LYS A 566 -2.12 -17.27 23.12
C LYS A 566 -1.28 -17.57 21.88
N SER A 567 -1.66 -17.04 20.72
CA SER A 567 -0.90 -17.16 19.47
C SER A 567 0.51 -16.57 19.59
N TYR A 568 0.66 -15.41 20.25
CA TYR A 568 1.96 -14.81 20.51
C TYR A 568 2.85 -15.76 21.32
N ILE A 569 2.32 -16.34 22.40
CA ILE A 569 3.06 -17.28 23.25
C ILE A 569 3.42 -18.57 22.49
N GLU A 570 2.51 -19.09 21.68
CA GLU A 570 2.70 -20.35 20.95
C GLU A 570 3.67 -20.22 19.76
N HIS A 571 3.74 -19.06 19.11
CA HIS A 571 4.43 -18.93 17.81
C HIS A 571 5.54 -17.87 17.76
N ILE A 572 5.55 -16.89 18.65
CA ILE A 572 6.45 -15.72 18.56
C ILE A 572 7.34 -15.61 19.80
N PHE A 573 6.80 -15.89 20.98
CA PHE A 573 7.54 -15.79 22.23
C PHE A 573 8.58 -16.89 22.35
N VAL A 574 9.86 -16.51 22.32
CA VAL A 574 10.98 -17.44 22.47
C VAL A 574 11.60 -17.26 23.86
N THR A 575 11.39 -18.23 24.75
CA THR A 575 12.20 -18.36 25.96
C THR A 575 13.51 -19.05 25.60
N ARG A 576 14.66 -18.45 25.91
CA ARG A 576 15.97 -19.09 25.79
C ARG A 576 16.10 -20.25 26.80
N TRP A 577 15.38 -21.36 26.60
CA TRP A 577 15.51 -22.60 27.36
C TRP A 577 14.86 -23.76 26.60
N THR A 578 15.58 -24.33 25.63
CA THR A 578 15.58 -25.78 25.31
C THR A 578 16.76 -26.06 24.35
N SER A 579 17.71 -26.89 24.75
CA SER A 579 18.66 -27.53 23.84
C SER A 579 18.06 -28.82 23.26
N PRO A 580 18.70 -29.41 22.22
CA PRO A 580 18.48 -29.13 20.82
C PRO A 580 17.33 -29.97 20.23
N ARG A 581 16.49 -29.36 19.39
CA ARG A 581 15.90 -30.08 18.24
C ARG A 581 16.65 -29.60 17.00
N PRO A 582 16.97 -30.49 16.05
CA PRO A 582 17.83 -30.15 14.93
C PRO A 582 17.22 -29.00 14.12
N VAL A 583 18.11 -28.12 13.72
CA VAL A 583 17.91 -26.83 13.07
C VAL A 583 17.10 -26.97 11.79
N GLN A 584 15.99 -26.24 11.68
CA GLN A 584 15.55 -25.68 10.40
C GLN A 584 15.77 -24.16 10.46
N SER A 585 16.61 -23.70 9.55
CA SER A 585 17.12 -22.36 9.42
C SER A 585 16.04 -21.36 9.01
N THR A 586 15.63 -20.51 9.94
CA THR A 586 15.23 -19.14 9.64
C THR A 586 16.22 -18.23 10.36
N MET A 587 16.90 -17.34 9.62
CA MET A 587 17.78 -16.33 10.20
C MET A 587 17.00 -15.53 11.25
N THR A 588 17.24 -15.83 12.51
CA THR A 588 16.76 -15.06 13.65
C THR A 588 17.95 -14.48 14.38
N TRP A 589 17.90 -13.17 14.56
CA TRP A 589 18.75 -12.41 15.46
C TRP A 589 18.74 -13.04 16.85
N GLN A 590 19.87 -13.58 17.30
CA GLN A 590 20.29 -13.61 18.70
C GLN A 590 21.56 -14.47 18.86
N ASP A 591 22.59 -13.88 19.46
CA ASP A 591 23.46 -14.59 20.40
C ASP A 591 23.71 -13.66 21.60
N SER A 592 23.33 -14.12 22.80
CA SER A 592 24.18 -14.12 24.00
C SER A 592 23.44 -13.92 25.35
N TRP A 593 23.44 -14.98 26.17
CA TRP A 593 23.62 -15.07 27.64
C TRP A 593 22.49 -14.65 28.61
N SER A 594 22.68 -15.07 29.88
CA SER A 594 21.75 -15.81 30.73
C SER A 594 21.61 -15.29 32.17
N SER A 595 20.55 -15.76 32.84
CA SER A 595 20.35 -15.86 34.31
C SER A 595 19.67 -14.69 35.03
N THR A 596 18.35 -14.52 34.83
CA THR A 596 17.40 -13.92 35.82
C THR A 596 15.93 -14.39 35.62
N SER A 597 15.70 -15.52 34.93
CA SER A 597 14.41 -15.91 34.31
C SER A 597 13.35 -16.50 35.26
N ASP A 598 13.67 -16.83 36.51
CA ASP A 598 12.82 -17.73 37.31
C ASP A 598 11.64 -17.05 38.04
N LYS A 599 11.62 -15.71 38.13
CA LYS A 599 10.55 -15.00 38.88
C LYS A 599 9.42 -14.47 38.01
N VAL A 600 9.67 -14.17 36.74
CA VAL A 600 8.65 -13.65 35.80
C VAL A 600 7.86 -14.78 35.14
N SER A 601 8.52 -15.91 34.87
CA SER A 601 7.88 -17.10 34.27
C SER A 601 6.77 -17.69 35.14
N THR A 602 6.84 -17.52 36.46
CA THR A 602 5.86 -18.04 37.42
C THR A 602 4.59 -17.18 37.47
N ARG A 603 4.66 -15.86 37.25
CA ARG A 603 3.45 -15.00 37.20
C ARG A 603 2.70 -15.12 35.88
N VAL A 604 3.40 -15.26 34.75
CA VAL A 604 2.77 -15.47 33.44
C VAL A 604 2.15 -16.87 33.35
N ARG A 605 2.80 -17.92 33.91
CA ARG A 605 2.20 -19.26 34.03
C ARG A 605 1.01 -19.30 34.98
N ASN A 606 1.06 -18.56 36.10
CA ASN A 606 -0.06 -18.50 37.04
C ASN A 606 -1.27 -17.72 36.52
N PHE A 607 -1.07 -16.78 35.59
CA PHE A 607 -2.16 -16.10 34.88
C PHE A 607 -2.85 -17.04 33.87
N CYS A 608 -2.09 -17.89 33.16
CA CYS A 608 -2.66 -18.91 32.28
C CYS A 608 -3.40 -20.03 33.02
N SER A 609 -3.05 -20.36 34.27
CA SER A 609 -3.74 -21.40 35.03
C SER A 609 -5.06 -20.93 35.66
N THR A 610 -5.30 -19.62 35.77
CA THR A 610 -6.54 -19.07 36.35
C THR A 610 -7.67 -18.88 35.33
N CYS A 611 -7.39 -18.88 34.02
CA CYS A 611 -8.42 -18.83 32.97
C CYS A 611 -8.95 -20.21 32.51
N GLY A 612 -8.64 -21.27 33.26
CA GLY A 612 -8.97 -22.65 32.91
C GLY A 612 -9.60 -23.45 34.06
N SER A 613 -10.56 -22.88 34.79
CA SER A 613 -11.46 -23.68 35.64
C SER A 613 -12.60 -22.84 36.23
N SER A 614 -13.67 -22.63 35.47
CA SER A 614 -14.99 -22.50 36.08
C SER A 614 -16.11 -22.89 35.10
N SER A 615 -16.91 -23.86 35.58
CA SER A 615 -18.24 -24.31 35.14
C SER A 615 -18.28 -25.56 34.24
N ARG A 616 -18.56 -26.71 34.88
CA ARG A 616 -19.85 -27.42 34.78
C ARG A 616 -19.90 -28.58 35.77
N SER A 617 -20.64 -28.36 36.86
CA SER A 617 -21.59 -29.35 37.33
C SER A 617 -22.68 -29.51 36.26
N CYS A 618 -22.99 -30.76 35.92
CA CYS A 618 -23.90 -31.26 34.89
C CYS A 618 -23.35 -31.26 33.45
#